data_AF-Q2TFM4-F1
#
_entry.id   AF-Q2TFM4-F1
#
_cell.length_a   1.000
_cell.length_b   1.000
_cell.length_c   1.000
_cell.angle_alpha   90.00
_cell.angle_beta   90.00
_cell.angle_gamma   90.00
#
_symmetry.space_group_name_H-M   'P 1'
#
loop_
_entity.id
_entity.type
_entity.pdbx_description
1 polymer ?
#
loop_
_entity_poly.entity_id
_entity_poly.type
_entity_poly.pdbx_seq_one_letter_code
_entity_poly.pdbx_strand_id
1 'polypeptide(L)'
;IYKDFRGDSGGRDVAELFYRKLTGLPGGESPVVMYHGDRHFIHIRHSGLYLVATTLENVSPFSLLELLSRLATLLGDYCGSLNEGTISRNVALVYELL
;
A
#
# COMPACT_ATOMS: atom_id res chain seq x y z
N ILE A 1 1.57 6.13 -6.66
CA ILE A 1 2.60 6.76 -5.81
C ILE A 1 3.42 5.65 -5.18
N TYR A 2 4.74 5.79 -5.09
CA TYR A 2 5.63 4.75 -4.57
C TYR A 2 6.79 5.38 -3.81
N LYS A 3 7.09 4.84 -2.63
CA LYS A 3 8.19 5.27 -1.77
C LYS A 3 8.91 4.04 -1.24
N ASP A 4 10.23 4.00 -1.42
CA ASP A 4 11.08 2.98 -0.81
C ASP A 4 11.74 3.54 0.46
N PHE A 5 11.50 2.87 1.57
CA PHE A 5 12.02 3.25 2.88
C PHE A 5 13.30 2.50 3.28
N ARG A 6 13.59 1.35 2.65
CA ARG A 6 14.68 0.47 3.07
C ARG A 6 15.71 0.20 1.97
N GLY A 7 15.41 0.57 0.72
CA GLY A 7 16.29 0.31 -0.43
C GLY A 7 16.24 -1.14 -0.93
N ASP A 8 15.50 -2.01 -0.24
CA ASP A 8 15.41 -3.46 -0.50
C ASP A 8 14.08 -3.84 -1.19
N SER A 9 13.53 -2.91 -1.95
CA SER A 9 12.23 -3.09 -2.59
C SER A 9 12.31 -3.85 -3.92
N GLY A 10 13.48 -3.88 -4.58
CA GLY A 10 13.59 -4.39 -5.95
C GLY A 10 12.99 -3.44 -7.01
N GLY A 11 12.62 -2.20 -6.62
CA GLY A 11 12.20 -1.13 -7.55
C GLY A 11 10.69 -1.04 -7.81
N ARG A 12 10.31 -0.36 -8.91
CA ARG A 12 8.91 -0.08 -9.29
C ARG A 12 8.09 -1.32 -9.67
N ASP A 13 8.75 -2.45 -9.92
CA ASP A 13 8.14 -3.71 -10.33
C ASP A 13 7.20 -4.31 -9.26
N VAL A 14 7.45 -3.99 -7.99
CA VAL A 14 6.66 -4.48 -6.83
C VAL A 14 5.17 -4.16 -6.95
N ALA A 15 4.84 -3.00 -7.50
CA ALA A 15 3.44 -2.60 -7.69
C ALA A 15 2.74 -3.46 -8.74
N GLU A 16 3.43 -3.79 -9.83
CA GLU A 16 2.91 -4.69 -10.86
C GLU A 16 2.75 -6.11 -10.32
N LEU A 17 3.73 -6.60 -9.56
CA LEU A 17 3.67 -7.91 -8.92
C LEU A 17 2.47 -8.02 -7.97
N PHE A 18 2.22 -6.99 -7.16
CA PHE A 18 1.04 -6.92 -6.29
C PHE A 18 -0.25 -6.98 -7.13
N TYR A 19 -0.35 -6.18 -8.18
CA TYR A 19 -1.54 -6.13 -9.03
C TYR A 19 -1.83 -7.46 -9.72
N ARG A 20 -0.78 -8.12 -10.23
CA ARG A 20 -0.89 -9.45 -10.85
C ARG A 20 -1.34 -10.51 -9.84
N LYS A 21 -0.86 -10.43 -8.61
CA LYS A 21 -1.32 -11.32 -7.52
C LYS A 21 -2.77 -11.07 -7.17
N LEU A 22 -3.16 -9.81 -7.04
CA LEU A 22 -4.52 -9.42 -6.71
C LEU A 22 -5.53 -9.90 -7.76
N THR A 23 -5.21 -9.76 -9.05
CA THR A 23 -6.06 -10.16 -10.17
C THR A 23 -6.07 -11.67 -10.44
N GLY A 24 -5.04 -12.39 -9.98
CA GLY A 24 -4.95 -13.85 -10.12
C GLY A 24 -5.71 -14.65 -9.06
N LEU A 25 -6.35 -13.99 -8.08
CA LEU A 25 -7.07 -14.68 -7.00
C LEU A 25 -8.48 -15.11 -7.47
N PRO A 26 -8.85 -16.39 -7.28
CA PRO A 26 -10.20 -16.86 -7.57
C PRO A 26 -11.16 -16.43 -6.46
N GLY A 27 -12.10 -15.54 -6.79
CA GLY A 27 -13.08 -15.00 -5.85
C GLY A 27 -12.78 -13.55 -5.47
N GLY A 28 -13.81 -12.71 -5.41
CA GLY A 28 -13.70 -11.26 -5.22
C GLY A 28 -13.16 -10.79 -3.86
N GLU A 29 -12.68 -11.70 -3.03
CA GLU A 29 -12.13 -11.43 -1.70
C GLU A 29 -10.61 -11.63 -1.73
N SER A 30 -9.89 -10.51 -1.69
CA SER A 30 -8.43 -10.50 -1.66
C SER A 30 -7.93 -10.60 -0.21
N PRO A 31 -7.06 -11.58 0.12
CA PRO A 31 -6.52 -11.72 1.46
C PRO A 31 -5.64 -10.52 1.80
N VAL A 32 -5.87 -9.94 2.97
CA VAL A 32 -5.21 -8.71 3.45
C VAL A 32 -3.68 -8.84 3.46
N VAL A 33 -3.18 -10.04 3.73
CA VAL A 33 -1.76 -10.39 3.69
C VAL A 33 -1.52 -11.41 2.57
N MET A 34 -0.58 -11.10 1.68
CA MET A 34 -0.13 -11.98 0.60
C MET A 34 1.38 -12.21 0.71
N TYR A 35 1.84 -13.36 0.24
CA TYR A 35 3.26 -13.71 0.21
C TYR A 35 3.70 -14.11 -1.19
N HIS A 36 4.84 -13.61 -1.64
CA HIS A 36 5.43 -13.96 -2.92
C HIS A 36 6.96 -13.88 -2.87
N GLY A 37 7.63 -14.97 -3.24
CA GLY A 37 9.09 -15.05 -3.12
C GLY A 37 9.47 -14.96 -1.65
N ASP A 38 10.27 -13.96 -1.30
CA ASP A 38 10.67 -13.64 0.09
C ASP A 38 9.93 -12.41 0.65
N ARG A 39 8.86 -11.95 -0.03
CA ARG A 39 8.22 -10.67 0.27
C ARG A 39 6.79 -10.84 0.76
N HIS A 40 6.48 -10.16 1.84
CA HIS A 40 5.12 -9.97 2.35
C HIS A 40 4.51 -8.70 1.77
N PHE A 41 3.25 -8.80 1.36
CA PHE A 41 2.41 -7.70 0.90
C PHE A 41 1.23 -7.57 1.85
N ILE A 42 1.14 -6.43 2.52
CA ILE A 42 0.03 -6.09 3.42
C ILE A 42 -0.69 -4.93 2.78
N HIS A 43 -2.01 -5.00 2.66
CA HIS A 43 -2.76 -3.92 2.03
C HIS A 43 -4.08 -3.62 2.73
N ILE A 44 -4.55 -2.39 2.56
CA ILE A 44 -5.93 -1.99 2.83
C ILE A 44 -6.53 -1.37 1.58
N ARG A 45 -7.85 -1.47 1.45
CA ARG A 45 -8.60 -0.84 0.37
C ARG A 45 -9.45 0.29 0.91
N HIS A 46 -9.29 1.49 0.36
CA HIS A 46 -10.07 2.66 0.74
C HIS A 46 -10.52 3.42 -0.51
N SER A 47 -11.84 3.55 -0.71
CA SER A 47 -12.42 4.28 -1.86
C SER A 47 -11.84 3.86 -3.23
N GLY A 48 -11.62 2.56 -3.43
CA GLY A 48 -11.04 2.02 -4.66
C GLY A 48 -9.51 2.08 -4.76
N LEU A 49 -8.84 2.80 -3.85
CA LEU A 49 -7.38 2.84 -3.75
C LEU A 49 -6.87 1.67 -2.91
N TYR A 50 -5.72 1.12 -3.32
CA TYR A 50 -4.96 0.16 -2.54
C TYR A 50 -3.75 0.85 -1.92
N LEU A 51 -3.69 0.85 -0.59
CA LEU A 51 -2.49 1.25 0.15
C LEU A 51 -1.78 -0.04 0.52
N VAL A 52 -0.53 -0.18 0.08
CA VAL A 52 0.24 -1.43 0.18
C VAL A 52 1.57 -1.16 0.87
N ALA A 53 1.86 -1.94 1.90
CA ALA A 53 3.18 -2.02 2.53
C ALA A 53 3.83 -3.35 2.15
N THR A 54 5.12 -3.32 1.84
CA THR A 54 5.89 -4.54 1.56
C THR A 54 7.11 -4.66 2.46
N THR A 55 7.41 -5.87 2.89
CA THR A 55 8.56 -6.17 3.75
C THR A 55 9.16 -7.52 3.39
N LEU A 56 10.48 -7.65 3.50
CA LEU A 56 11.20 -8.92 3.45
C LEU A 56 11.38 -9.49 4.87
N GLU A 57 11.40 -8.62 5.87
CA GLU A 57 11.55 -9.02 7.27
C GLU A 57 10.27 -9.62 7.82
N ASN A 58 10.42 -10.57 8.74
CA ASN A 58 9.35 -11.13 9.54
C ASN A 58 8.89 -10.13 10.62
N VAL A 59 8.02 -9.22 10.23
CA VAL A 59 7.37 -8.24 11.12
C VAL A 59 5.90 -8.59 11.31
N SER A 60 5.33 -8.14 12.43
CA SER A 60 3.90 -8.35 12.70
C SER A 60 3.03 -7.71 11.62
N PRO A 61 2.16 -8.49 10.93
CA PRO A 61 1.28 -7.93 9.91
C PRO A 61 0.27 -6.94 10.49
N PHE A 62 -0.11 -7.12 11.77
CA PHE A 62 -1.03 -6.20 12.46
C PHE A 62 -0.42 -4.80 12.64
N SER A 63 0.88 -4.70 12.89
CA SER A 63 1.56 -3.41 13.00
C SER A 63 1.58 -2.67 11.66
N LEU A 64 1.80 -3.39 10.55
CA LEU A 64 1.73 -2.81 9.21
C LEU A 64 0.31 -2.42 8.82
N LEU A 65 -0.69 -3.21 9.20
CA LEU A 65 -2.11 -2.87 9.03
C LEU A 65 -2.48 -1.60 9.79
N GLU A 66 -2.06 -1.49 11.05
CA GLU A 66 -2.28 -0.29 11.86
C GLU A 66 -1.61 0.93 11.22
N LEU A 67 -0.36 0.80 10.77
CA LEU A 67 0.37 1.85 10.06
C LEU A 67 -0.40 2.32 8.83
N LEU A 68 -0.84 1.39 7.97
CA LEU A 68 -1.59 1.71 6.76
C LEU A 68 -2.93 2.39 7.09
N SER A 69 -3.63 1.94 8.13
CA SER A 69 -4.88 2.56 8.57
C SER A 69 -4.67 3.99 9.07
N ARG A 70 -3.63 4.23 9.89
CA ARG A 70 -3.31 5.56 10.38
C ARG A 70 -2.84 6.48 9.25
N LEU A 71 -2.08 5.95 8.29
CA LEU A 71 -1.69 6.67 7.08
C LEU A 71 -2.91 7.05 6.23
N ALA A 72 -3.87 6.16 6.05
CA ALA A 72 -5.10 6.45 5.32
C ALA A 72 -5.89 7.61 5.96
N THR A 73 -6.04 7.57 7.30
CA THR A 73 -6.67 8.66 8.06
C THR A 73 -5.91 9.96 7.89
N LEU A 74 -4.58 9.94 8.08
CA LEU A 74 -3.73 11.13 7.97
C LEU A 74 -3.78 11.75 6.57
N LEU A 75 -3.71 10.93 5.51
CA LEU A 75 -3.85 11.41 4.13
C LEU A 75 -5.24 11.99 3.88
N GLY A 76 -6.28 11.40 4.46
CA GLY A 76 -7.64 11.93 4.45
C GLY A 76 -7.75 13.29 5.15
N ASP A 77 -7.13 13.44 6.33
CA ASP A 77 -7.17 14.68 7.11
C ASP A 77 -6.43 15.82 6.41
N TYR A 78 -5.26 15.55 5.81
CA TYR A 78 -4.46 16.56 5.12
C TYR A 78 -5.01 16.92 3.73
N CYS A 79 -5.53 15.93 2.99
CA CYS A 79 -6.00 16.15 1.62
C CYS A 79 -7.52 16.36 1.52
N GLY A 80 -8.26 16.19 2.62
CA GLY A 80 -9.72 16.29 2.75
C GLY A 80 -10.48 14.99 2.43
N SER A 81 -9.99 14.16 1.51
CA SER A 81 -10.56 12.83 1.23
C SER A 81 -9.55 11.91 0.56
N LEU A 82 -9.57 10.62 0.89
CA LEU A 82 -8.68 9.64 0.27
C LEU A 82 -9.33 9.04 -0.98
N ASN A 83 -9.14 9.69 -2.13
CA ASN A 83 -9.54 9.21 -3.45
C ASN A 83 -8.52 9.61 -4.52
N GLU A 84 -8.60 9.00 -5.70
CA GLU A 84 -7.62 9.18 -6.78
C GLU A 84 -7.46 10.63 -7.23
N GLY A 85 -8.56 11.37 -7.38
CA GLY A 85 -8.53 12.77 -7.81
C GLY A 85 -7.87 13.69 -6.79
N THR A 86 -8.15 13.48 -5.50
CA THR A 86 -7.55 14.25 -4.42
C THR A 86 -6.06 13.94 -4.27
N ILE A 87 -5.67 12.67 -4.32
CA ILE A 87 -4.25 12.27 -4.24
C ILE A 87 -3.46 12.81 -5.43
N SER A 88 -4.02 12.76 -6.65
CA SER A 88 -3.35 13.25 -7.87
C SER A 88 -3.09 14.76 -7.84
N ARG A 89 -3.93 15.55 -7.16
CA ARG A 89 -3.72 17.00 -6.98
C ARG A 89 -2.73 17.33 -5.87
N ASN A 90 -2.52 16.42 -4.92
CA ASN A 90 -1.70 16.64 -3.72
C ASN A 90 -0.44 15.78 -3.68
N VAL A 91 0.05 15.29 -4.83
CA VAL A 91 1.18 14.34 -4.89
C VAL A 91 2.42 14.83 -4.14
N ALA A 92 2.75 16.12 -4.23
CA ALA A 92 3.88 16.70 -3.49
C ALA A 92 3.71 16.56 -1.97
N LEU A 93 2.54 16.92 -1.43
CA LEU A 93 2.22 16.77 -0.02
C LEU A 93 2.25 15.30 0.41
N VAL A 94 1.72 14.39 -0.42
CA VAL A 94 1.75 12.96 -0.12
C VAL A 94 3.20 12.45 -0.01
N TYR A 95 4.13 12.92 -0.84
CA TYR A 95 5.55 12.54 -0.73
C TYR A 95 6.25 13.12 0.50
N GLU A 96 5.82 14.28 0.99
CA GLU A 96 6.36 14.87 2.24
C GLU A 96 5.86 14.14 3.48
N LEU A 97 4.64 13.62 3.44
CA LEU A 97 4.05 12.82 4.52
C LEU A 97 4.59 11.38 4.56
N LEU A 98 5.16 10.89 3.45
CA LEU A 98 5.77 9.56 3.31
C LEU A 98 7.28 9.61 3.54
#